data_AF-B0VFV9-F1
#
_entry.id   AF-B0VFV9-F1
#
_cell.length_a   1.000
_cell.length_b   1.000
_cell.length_c   1.000
_cell.angle_alpha   90.00
_cell.angle_beta   90.00
_cell.angle_gamma   90.00
#
_symmetry.space_group_name_H-M   'P 1'
#
loop_
_entity.id
_entity.type
_entity.pdbx_description
1 polymer ?
#
loop_
_entity_poly.entity_id
_entity_poly.type
_entity_poly.pdbx_seq_one_letter_code
_entity_poly.pdbx_strand_id
1 'polypeptide(L)'
;MHTASAVILSYSGFILIYSMNKDYKVDMKLSPKFMALFSFCFAIMVCALWEILEYTIDAIFGVDMQKARNLEKVYGFFDTRLGVKDTMKDLIIDAIGAYVVSLIGYFHLKRRKDEDSAFWSLHKQFMKDNPELFGMAEEENKIDMK
;
A
#
# COMPACT_ATOMS: atom_id res chain seq x y z
N MET A 1 -4.30 14.53 -7.14
CA MET A 1 -4.31 13.15 -7.67
C MET A 1 -3.76 12.25 -6.58
N HIS A 2 -4.62 11.71 -5.72
CA HIS A 2 -4.26 10.85 -4.59
C HIS A 2 -4.48 9.36 -4.91
N THR A 3 -5.28 9.06 -5.92
CA THR A 3 -5.66 7.69 -6.30
C THR A 3 -4.49 6.88 -6.86
N ALA A 4 -3.58 7.51 -7.61
CA ALA A 4 -2.45 6.82 -8.22
C ALA A 4 -1.33 6.50 -7.20
N SER A 5 -1.02 7.44 -6.30
CA SER A 5 -0.06 7.23 -5.22
C SER A 5 -0.58 6.24 -4.18
N ALA A 6 -1.87 6.27 -3.85
CA ALA A 6 -2.50 5.32 -2.93
C ALA A 6 -2.43 3.87 -3.44
N VAL A 7 -2.65 3.65 -4.74
CA VAL A 7 -2.52 2.32 -5.36
C VAL A 7 -1.09 1.81 -5.27
N ILE A 8 -0.10 2.66 -5.51
CA ILE A 8 1.34 2.30 -5.42
C ILE A 8 1.73 2.02 -3.97
N LEU A 9 1.29 2.83 -3.01
CA LEU A 9 1.54 2.61 -1.58
C LEU A 9 0.92 1.30 -1.10
N SER A 10 -0.35 1.05 -1.45
CA SER A 10 -1.03 -0.20 -1.09
C SER A 10 -0.37 -1.43 -1.73
N TYR A 11 0.15 -1.30 -2.96
CA TYR A 11 0.92 -2.35 -3.64
C TYR A 11 2.26 -2.62 -2.93
N SER A 12 2.97 -1.57 -2.52
CA SER A 12 4.24 -1.70 -1.79
C SER A 12 4.08 -2.39 -0.43
N GLY A 13 3.01 -2.09 0.31
CA GLY A 13 2.69 -2.77 1.57
C GLY A 13 2.38 -4.26 1.40
N PHE A 14 1.72 -4.63 0.29
CA PHE A 14 1.47 -6.03 -0.04
C PHE A 14 2.78 -6.78 -0.36
N ILE A 15 3.66 -6.18 -1.16
CA ILE A 15 4.98 -6.74 -1.48
C ILE A 15 5.82 -6.93 -0.21
N LEU A 16 5.84 -5.95 0.68
CA LEU A 16 6.61 -6.00 1.93
C LEU A 16 6.17 -7.18 2.81
N ILE A 17 4.86 -7.36 2.98
CA ILE A 17 4.30 -8.47 3.77
C ILE A 17 4.55 -9.82 3.13
N TYR A 18 4.39 -9.90 1.81
CA TYR A 18 4.62 -11.14 1.08
C TYR A 18 6.11 -11.54 1.12
N SER A 19 7.03 -10.58 0.96
CA SER A 19 8.47 -10.78 1.12
C SER A 19 8.81 -11.29 2.52
N MET A 20 8.29 -10.62 3.57
CA MET A 20 8.50 -11.04 4.96
C MET A 20 7.92 -12.43 5.28
N ASN A 21 6.81 -12.83 4.64
CA ASN A 21 6.20 -14.15 4.84
C ASN A 21 6.89 -15.27 4.03
N LYS A 22 7.77 -14.93 3.08
CA LYS A 22 8.49 -15.90 2.25
C LYS A 22 9.96 -16.08 2.66
N ASP A 23 10.46 -15.24 3.56
CA ASP A 23 11.81 -15.32 4.09
C ASP A 23 12.00 -16.62 4.90
N TYR A 24 12.91 -17.48 4.44
CA TYR A 24 13.07 -18.88 4.90
C TYR A 24 13.50 -19.00 6.38
N LYS A 25 13.93 -17.88 6.98
CA LYS A 25 14.32 -17.77 8.39
C LYS A 25 13.17 -17.37 9.32
N VAL A 26 12.02 -16.98 8.77
CA VAL A 26 10.85 -16.57 9.56
C VAL A 26 9.90 -17.75 9.61
N ASP A 27 9.90 -18.47 10.75
CA ASP A 27 9.08 -19.66 11.00
C ASP A 27 7.57 -19.35 11.17
N MET A 28 7.10 -18.22 10.63
CA MET A 28 5.73 -17.75 10.75
C MET A 28 4.95 -18.08 9.48
N LYS A 29 4.38 -19.29 9.41
CA LYS A 29 3.32 -19.61 8.43
C LYS A 29 2.05 -18.84 8.76
N LEU A 30 2.01 -17.54 8.46
CA LEU A 30 0.83 -16.71 8.73
C LEU A 30 -0.35 -17.18 7.88
N SER A 31 -1.52 -17.27 8.50
CA SER A 31 -2.73 -17.64 7.76
C SER A 31 -3.04 -16.58 6.69
N PRO A 32 -3.59 -16.96 5.52
CA PRO A 32 -3.98 -16.00 4.47
C PRO A 32 -4.86 -14.87 4.98
N LYS A 33 -5.70 -15.13 6.00
CA LYS A 33 -6.55 -14.12 6.63
C LYS A 33 -5.72 -13.08 7.39
N PHE A 34 -4.73 -13.54 8.15
CA PHE A 34 -3.88 -12.65 8.93
C PHE A 34 -3.00 -11.78 8.03
N MET A 35 -2.46 -12.34 6.95
CA MET A 35 -1.70 -11.56 5.97
C MET A 35 -2.54 -10.47 5.30
N ALA A 36 -3.77 -10.80 4.90
CA ALA A 36 -4.68 -9.82 4.30
C ALA A 36 -5.06 -8.71 5.29
N LEU A 37 -5.37 -9.06 6.55
CA LEU A 37 -5.66 -8.08 7.59
C LEU A 37 -4.46 -7.18 7.89
N PHE A 38 -3.27 -7.76 8.02
CA PHE A 38 -2.05 -7.00 8.26
C PHE A 38 -1.77 -6.03 7.10
N SER A 39 -1.92 -6.48 5.85
CA SER A 39 -1.75 -5.63 4.67
C SER A 39 -2.75 -4.48 4.62
N PHE A 40 -4.00 -4.74 4.99
CA PHE A 40 -5.02 -3.70 5.11
C PHE A 40 -4.66 -2.65 6.17
N CYS A 41 -4.32 -3.08 7.38
CA CYS A 41 -3.95 -2.17 8.48
C CYS A 41 -2.67 -1.38 8.17
N PHE A 42 -1.67 -2.04 7.57
CA PHE A 42 -0.44 -1.39 7.17
C PHE A 42 -0.69 -0.31 6.11
N ALA A 43 -1.51 -0.60 5.10
CA ALA A 43 -1.86 0.38 4.08
C ALA A 43 -2.53 1.62 4.68
N ILE A 44 -3.55 1.44 5.53
CA ILE A 44 -4.23 2.56 6.22
C ILE A 44 -3.25 3.36 7.10
N MET A 45 -2.33 2.69 7.79
CA MET A 45 -1.32 3.38 8.61
C MET A 45 -0.45 4.32 7.76
N VAL A 46 0.04 3.87 6.61
CA VAL A 46 0.89 4.72 5.75
C VAL A 46 0.09 5.89 5.16
N CYS A 47 -1.17 5.67 4.76
CA CYS A 47 -2.06 6.75 4.32
C CYS A 47 -2.31 7.77 5.44
N ALA A 48 -2.54 7.33 6.67
CA ALA A 48 -2.69 8.24 7.81
C ALA A 48 -1.40 9.04 8.10
N LEU A 49 -0.23 8.43 7.94
CA LEU A 49 1.05 9.15 8.06
C LEU A 49 1.21 10.21 6.97
N TRP A 50 0.73 9.95 5.76
CA TRP A 50 0.73 10.94 4.67
C TRP A 50 -0.11 12.17 5.05
N GLU A 51 -1.32 11.97 5.55
CA GLU A 51 -2.18 13.06 6.02
C GLU A 51 -1.54 13.90 7.13
N ILE A 52 -0.82 13.24 8.05
CA ILE A 52 -0.06 13.93 9.11
C ILE A 52 1.07 14.78 8.51
N LEU A 53 1.75 14.30 7.46
CA LEU A 53 2.78 15.07 6.76
C LEU A 53 2.19 16.27 6.03
N GLU A 54 1.05 16.12 5.34
CA GLU A 54 0.37 17.24 4.69
C GLU A 54 0.01 18.33 5.69
N TYR A 55 -0.63 17.95 6.81
CA TYR A 55 -0.92 18.89 7.90
C TYR A 55 0.33 19.58 8.45
N THR A 56 1.40 18.81 8.69
CA THR A 56 2.65 19.33 9.25
C THR A 56 3.31 20.33 8.31
N ILE A 57 3.34 20.04 7.02
CA ILE A 57 3.92 20.93 6.00
C ILE A 57 3.06 22.20 5.85
N ASP A 58 1.73 22.07 5.83
CA ASP A 58 0.82 23.22 5.81
C ASP A 58 1.01 24.12 7.04
N ALA A 59 1.20 23.51 8.22
CA ALA A 59 1.41 24.22 9.48
C ALA A 59 2.76 24.96 9.55
N ILE A 60 3.84 24.35 9.03
CA ILE A 60 5.20 24.92 9.13
C ILE A 60 5.48 25.91 8.00
N PHE A 61 5.15 25.54 6.77
CA PHE A 61 5.54 26.30 5.57
C PHE A 61 4.42 27.19 5.05
N GLY A 62 3.21 27.07 5.60
CA GLY A 62 2.08 27.87 5.15
C GLY A 62 1.72 27.59 3.69
N VAL A 63 1.93 26.36 3.21
CA VAL A 63 1.45 25.92 1.90
C VAL A 63 0.01 25.40 2.00
N ASP A 64 -0.54 24.79 0.95
CA ASP A 64 -1.92 24.30 0.87
C ASP A 64 -1.99 22.89 0.27
N MET A 65 -1.30 21.95 0.92
CA MET A 65 -1.27 20.53 0.54
C MET A 65 -2.62 19.85 0.81
N GLN A 66 -3.27 20.16 1.93
CA GLN A 66 -4.63 19.67 2.25
C GLN A 66 -5.73 20.32 1.37
N LYS A 67 -5.34 21.20 0.43
CA LYS A 67 -6.25 21.94 -0.49
C LYS A 67 -7.41 22.61 0.24
N ALA A 68 -7.17 23.09 1.45
CA ALA A 68 -8.17 23.66 2.33
C ALA A 68 -8.41 25.15 2.05
N ARG A 69 -7.44 25.86 1.48
CA ARG A 69 -7.53 27.31 1.29
C ARG A 69 -8.43 27.69 0.14
N ASN A 70 -9.07 28.84 0.29
CA ASN A 70 -9.93 29.47 -0.72
C ASN A 70 -11.12 28.60 -1.19
N LEU A 71 -11.40 27.46 -0.54
CA LEU A 71 -12.57 26.64 -0.86
C LEU A 71 -13.89 27.38 -0.59
N GLU A 72 -13.88 28.36 0.32
CA GLU A 72 -15.00 29.31 0.50
C GLU A 72 -15.39 30.06 -0.79
N LYS A 73 -14.42 30.33 -1.69
CA LYS A 73 -14.67 30.97 -2.98
C LYS A 73 -15.29 30.00 -3.98
N VAL A 74 -15.07 28.70 -3.81
CA VAL A 74 -15.63 27.63 -4.66
C VAL A 74 -17.02 27.24 -4.20
N TYR A 75 -17.23 27.12 -2.88
CA TYR A 75 -18.51 26.68 -2.30
C TYR A 75 -19.45 27.84 -1.94
N GLY A 76 -18.97 29.08 -1.91
CA GLY A 76 -19.79 30.26 -1.62
C GLY A 76 -20.12 30.46 -0.13
N PHE A 77 -19.53 29.66 0.76
CA PHE A 77 -19.69 29.81 2.21
C PHE A 77 -18.36 29.51 2.94
N PHE A 78 -18.15 30.18 4.07
CA PHE A 78 -17.00 29.94 4.94
C PHE A 78 -17.26 28.72 5.83
N ASP A 79 -16.40 27.70 5.72
CA ASP A 79 -16.44 26.51 6.59
C ASP A 79 -15.03 26.07 6.95
N THR A 80 -14.71 26.15 8.24
CA THR A 80 -13.41 25.77 8.79
C THR A 80 -13.12 24.28 8.71
N ARG A 81 -14.12 23.45 8.35
CA ARG A 81 -13.98 21.98 8.24
C ARG A 81 -13.53 21.52 6.86
N LEU A 82 -13.29 22.44 5.92
CA LEU A 82 -12.95 22.09 4.54
C LEU A 82 -11.63 21.32 4.41
N GLY A 83 -10.61 21.63 5.23
CA GLY A 83 -9.37 20.83 5.28
C GLY A 83 -9.59 19.41 5.80
N VAL A 84 -10.45 19.25 6.82
CA VAL A 84 -10.84 17.92 7.33
C VAL A 84 -11.56 17.12 6.24
N LYS A 85 -12.25 17.78 5.31
CA LYS A 85 -12.99 17.12 4.23
C LYS A 85 -12.06 16.47 3.20
N ASP A 86 -10.92 17.09 2.85
CA ASP A 86 -9.93 16.48 1.94
C ASP A 86 -9.32 15.24 2.59
N THR A 87 -8.81 15.38 3.82
CA THR A 87 -8.25 14.28 4.61
C THR A 87 -9.22 13.12 4.79
N MET A 88 -10.47 13.38 5.17
CA MET A 88 -11.45 12.32 5.37
C MET A 88 -11.80 11.61 4.05
N LYS A 89 -11.82 12.35 2.94
CA LYS A 89 -12.08 11.78 1.62
C LYS A 89 -10.94 10.86 1.20
N ASP A 90 -9.69 11.28 1.39
CA ASP A 90 -8.52 10.49 1.01
C ASP A 90 -8.42 9.22 1.88
N LEU A 91 -8.59 9.32 3.20
CA LEU A 91 -8.63 8.14 4.09
C LEU A 91 -9.74 7.14 3.75
N ILE A 92 -10.94 7.61 3.35
CA ILE A 92 -12.04 6.73 2.98
C ILE A 92 -11.75 6.02 1.66
N ILE A 93 -11.26 6.75 0.65
CA ILE A 93 -10.93 6.18 -0.66
C ILE A 93 -9.81 5.14 -0.51
N ASP A 94 -8.79 5.47 0.27
CA ASP A 94 -7.64 4.58 0.51
C ASP A 94 -8.04 3.34 1.31
N ALA A 95 -8.91 3.48 2.31
CA ALA A 95 -9.44 2.34 3.04
C ALA A 95 -10.25 1.39 2.13
N ILE A 96 -11.08 1.92 1.24
CA ILE A 96 -11.83 1.10 0.26
C ILE A 96 -10.85 0.39 -0.68
N GLY A 97 -9.85 1.11 -1.21
CA GLY A 97 -8.81 0.55 -2.06
C GLY A 97 -8.04 -0.59 -1.38
N ALA A 98 -7.53 -0.34 -0.18
CA ALA A 98 -6.80 -1.31 0.64
C ALA A 98 -7.67 -2.53 0.98
N TYR A 99 -8.97 -2.33 1.24
CA TYR A 99 -9.90 -3.43 1.50
C TYR A 99 -10.09 -4.31 0.27
N VAL A 100 -10.29 -3.72 -0.91
CA VAL A 100 -10.42 -4.48 -2.17
C VAL A 100 -9.14 -5.26 -2.47
N VAL A 101 -7.97 -4.63 -2.36
CA VAL A 101 -6.67 -5.27 -2.62
C VAL A 101 -6.42 -6.41 -1.62
N SER A 102 -6.67 -6.19 -0.33
CA SER A 102 -6.49 -7.24 0.69
C SER A 102 -7.45 -8.42 0.50
N LEU A 103 -8.69 -8.19 0.05
CA LEU A 103 -9.62 -9.27 -0.33
C LEU A 103 -9.11 -10.05 -1.55
N ILE A 104 -8.66 -9.37 -2.60
CA ILE A 104 -8.08 -10.03 -3.79
C ILE A 104 -6.88 -10.89 -3.37
N GLY A 105 -5.97 -10.32 -2.57
CA GLY A 105 -4.82 -11.03 -2.02
C GLY A 105 -5.22 -12.26 -1.20
N TYR A 106 -6.25 -12.14 -0.34
CA TYR A 106 -6.78 -13.26 0.44
C TYR A 106 -7.31 -14.40 -0.44
N PHE A 107 -8.17 -14.09 -1.42
CA PHE A 107 -8.73 -15.12 -2.31
C PHE A 107 -7.65 -15.78 -3.17
N HIS A 108 -6.65 -15.03 -3.60
CA HIS A 108 -5.54 -15.54 -4.37
C HIS A 108 -4.66 -16.51 -3.55
N LEU A 109 -4.24 -16.10 -2.34
CA LEU A 109 -3.53 -16.95 -1.40
C LEU A 109 -4.31 -18.22 -1.02
N LYS A 110 -5.64 -18.13 -1.00
CA LYS A 110 -6.52 -19.27 -0.76
C LYS A 110 -6.68 -20.20 -1.97
N ARG A 111 -6.58 -19.70 -3.20
CA ARG A 111 -6.86 -20.47 -4.43
C ARG A 111 -5.65 -21.10 -5.11
N ARG A 112 -4.40 -20.72 -4.81
CA ARG A 112 -3.15 -21.29 -5.39
C ARG A 112 -3.04 -21.36 -6.94
N LYS A 113 -4.00 -20.87 -7.75
CA LYS A 113 -4.11 -21.32 -9.15
C LYS A 113 -4.21 -20.32 -10.32
N ASP A 114 -4.26 -19.00 -10.13
CA ASP A 114 -4.40 -18.11 -11.30
C ASP A 114 -3.21 -17.16 -11.44
N GLU A 115 -2.17 -17.62 -12.13
CA GLU A 115 -0.92 -16.88 -12.42
C GLU A 115 -1.09 -15.69 -13.39
N ASP A 116 -2.29 -15.43 -13.91
CA ASP A 116 -2.50 -14.56 -15.08
C ASP A 116 -3.02 -13.13 -14.77
N SER A 117 -2.99 -12.68 -13.52
CA SER A 117 -3.36 -11.29 -13.20
C SER A 117 -2.23 -10.30 -13.52
N ALA A 118 -2.57 -9.10 -14.04
CA ALA A 118 -1.60 -8.02 -14.30
C ALA A 118 -0.78 -7.63 -13.05
N PHE A 119 -1.41 -7.74 -11.88
CA PHE A 119 -0.76 -7.58 -10.57
C PHE A 119 0.39 -8.59 -10.36
N TRP A 120 0.21 -9.83 -10.80
CA TRP A 120 1.20 -10.89 -10.64
C TRP A 120 2.32 -10.82 -11.68
N SER A 121 2.03 -10.35 -12.90
CA SER A 121 3.08 -10.02 -13.88
C SER A 121 4.04 -8.96 -13.31
N LEU A 122 3.49 -7.89 -12.74
CA LEU A 122 4.27 -6.85 -12.07
C LEU A 122 5.04 -7.40 -10.86
N HIS A 123 4.43 -8.29 -10.07
CA HIS A 123 5.09 -8.91 -8.93
C HIS A 123 6.23 -9.86 -9.34
N LYS A 124 6.01 -10.72 -10.36
CA LYS A 124 7.06 -11.60 -10.91
C LYS A 124 8.24 -10.78 -11.42
N GLN A 125 7.95 -9.67 -12.10
CA GLN A 125 8.98 -8.74 -12.57
C GLN A 125 9.74 -8.11 -11.40
N PHE A 126 9.04 -7.62 -10.38
CA PHE A 126 9.68 -7.06 -9.17
C PHE A 126 10.58 -8.06 -8.46
N MET A 127 10.15 -9.33 -8.32
CA MET A 127 10.99 -10.36 -7.71
C MET A 127 12.21 -10.71 -8.56
N LYS A 128 12.06 -10.72 -9.88
CA LYS A 128 13.18 -10.98 -10.81
C LYS A 128 14.21 -9.85 -10.75
N ASP A 129 13.76 -8.61 -10.59
CA ASP A 129 14.62 -7.44 -10.54
C ASP A 129 15.31 -7.28 -9.17
N ASN A 130 14.83 -7.96 -8.11
CA ASN A 130 15.32 -7.84 -6.74
C ASN A 130 15.56 -9.22 -6.07
N PRO A 131 16.40 -10.09 -6.62
CA PRO A 131 16.53 -11.49 -6.17
C PRO A 131 17.11 -11.65 -4.76
N GLU A 132 17.94 -10.71 -4.27
CA GLU A 132 18.47 -10.71 -2.90
C GLU A 132 17.38 -10.57 -1.82
N LEU A 133 16.33 -9.79 -2.10
CA LEU A 133 15.21 -9.54 -1.18
C LEU A 133 14.33 -10.78 -0.94
N PHE A 134 14.48 -11.80 -1.78
CA PHE A 134 13.66 -13.02 -1.74
C PHE A 134 14.47 -14.30 -1.57
N GLY A 135 15.79 -14.19 -1.31
CA GLY A 135 16.68 -15.35 -1.13
C GLY A 135 16.86 -16.22 -2.37
N MET A 136 16.42 -15.77 -3.55
CA MET A 136 16.52 -16.55 -4.80
C MET A 136 17.94 -16.53 -5.39
N ALA A 137 18.75 -15.52 -5.06
CA ALA A 137 20.15 -15.42 -5.47
C ALA A 137 21.05 -16.52 -4.86
N GLU A 138 20.68 -17.09 -3.71
CA GLU A 138 21.39 -18.22 -3.10
C GLU A 138 21.02 -19.58 -3.72
N GLU A 139 19.82 -19.70 -4.32
CA GLU A 139 19.40 -20.94 -5.00
C GLU A 139 20.04 -21.07 -6.39
N GLU A 140 20.13 -19.99 -7.19
CA GLU A 140 20.81 -20.04 -8.49
C GLU A 140 22.30 -20.43 -8.36
N ASN A 141 23.02 -19.83 -7.40
CA ASN A 141 24.42 -20.19 -7.14
C ASN A 141 24.64 -21.63 -6.65
N LYS A 142 23.63 -22.24 -5.99
CA LYS A 142 23.71 -23.66 -5.57
C LYS A 142 23.38 -24.63 -6.69
N ILE A 143 22.67 -24.20 -7.74
CA ILE A 143 22.32 -25.02 -8.91
C ILE A 143 23.47 -25.04 -9.91
N ASP A 144 24.18 -23.92 -10.11
CA ASP A 144 25.37 -23.85 -11.00
C ASP A 144 26.63 -24.55 -10.42
N MET A 145 26.60 -24.97 -9.16
CA MET A 145 27.67 -25.72 -8.49
C MET A 145 27.46 -27.25 -8.47
N LYS A 146 26.40 -27.77 -9.13
CA LYS A 146 26.15 -29.21 -9.31
C LYS A 146 26.32 -29.63 -10.76
#